data_AF-A0A845YZG7-F1
#
_entry.id   AF-A0A845YZG7-F1
#
_cell.length_a   1.000
_cell.length_b   1.000
_cell.length_c   1.000
_cell.angle_alpha   90.00
_cell.angle_beta   90.00
_cell.angle_gamma   90.00
#
_symmetry.space_group_name_H-M   'P 1'
#
loop_
_entity.id
_entity.type
_entity.pdbx_description
1 polymer ?
#
loop_
_entity_poly.entity_id
_entity_poly.type
_entity_poly.pdbx_seq_one_letter_code
_entity_poly.pdbx_strand_id
1 'polypeptide(L)'
;MPQQFNLTVESNGHKPLDTDLVTLEKSLNNSKISDPEVTKLDTNTSVDDWSFATKELLDALPQRWTRGLLYLLIIFVAIALPWGMFSKVDETGTARGRLEPQDGTLKQELNLTFTAATVNSQTAKVEKVYVKEGDKIEAGDILIELESRPIRDRLAQLNIQLQSQQNRLGKIEQQKGQLATELRTQERQNQSQTLEKVAQVEQARGNFHSLNTTYNLQEEEKLAQVHQAQQNLEALRRTLNLQ
;
A
#
# COMPACT_ATOMS: atom_id res chain seq x y z
N MET A 1 17.07 12.10 19.91
CA MET A 1 18.38 11.63 19.41
C MET A 1 18.13 10.44 18.50
N PRO A 2 18.29 10.54 17.17
CA PRO A 2 18.22 9.37 16.29
C PRO A 2 19.59 8.70 16.19
N GLN A 3 19.72 7.48 16.69
CA GLN A 3 20.91 6.65 16.43
C GLN A 3 20.75 6.02 15.04
N GLN A 4 21.79 6.15 14.20
CA GLN A 4 21.77 5.66 12.82
C GLN A 4 22.16 4.18 12.77
N PHE A 5 21.40 3.39 12.02
CA PHE A 5 21.74 2.01 11.67
C PHE A 5 22.86 2.00 10.62
N ASN A 6 24.02 1.42 10.95
CA ASN A 6 25.05 1.10 9.97
C ASN A 6 24.93 -0.36 9.53
N LEU A 7 24.71 -0.56 8.23
CA LEU A 7 24.77 -1.86 7.55
C LEU A 7 26.09 -1.95 6.78
N THR A 8 27.03 -2.76 7.25
CA THR A 8 28.21 -3.16 6.46
C THR A 8 27.91 -4.46 5.74
N VAL A 9 27.59 -4.37 4.45
CA VAL A 9 27.42 -5.52 3.57
C VAL A 9 28.79 -6.01 3.12
N GLU A 10 29.09 -7.27 3.43
CA GLU A 10 30.31 -7.95 2.97
C GLU A 10 30.16 -8.32 1.49
N SER A 11 30.99 -7.75 0.63
CA SER A 11 30.89 -7.90 -0.83
C SER A 11 31.82 -9.00 -1.34
N ASN A 12 31.24 -10.10 -1.83
CA ASN A 12 31.98 -11.18 -2.49
C ASN A 12 32.66 -10.69 -3.79
N GLY A 13 34.00 -10.67 -3.80
CA GLY A 13 34.78 -10.33 -4.98
C GLY A 13 34.95 -11.50 -5.95
N HIS A 14 34.06 -11.63 -6.93
CA HIS A 14 34.34 -12.44 -8.12
C HIS A 14 35.28 -11.69 -9.07
N LYS A 15 36.40 -12.34 -9.43
CA LYS A 15 37.38 -11.84 -10.39
C LYS A 15 37.00 -12.31 -11.80
N PRO A 16 36.86 -11.42 -12.81
CA PRO A 16 36.70 -11.84 -14.20
C PRO A 16 38.00 -12.44 -14.73
N LEU A 17 37.87 -13.40 -15.64
CA LEU A 17 38.97 -14.13 -16.26
C LEU A 17 39.08 -13.70 -17.73
N ASP A 18 39.75 -12.57 -17.97
CA ASP A 18 40.07 -12.15 -19.34
C ASP A 18 41.18 -13.06 -19.90
N THR A 19 40.88 -13.68 -21.04
CA THR A 19 41.82 -14.50 -21.81
C THR A 19 42.47 -13.63 -22.89
N ASP A 20 43.75 -13.31 -22.71
CA ASP A 20 44.61 -12.87 -23.80
C ASP A 20 45.56 -14.00 -24.21
N LEU A 21 45.56 -14.29 -25.50
CA LEU A 21 46.54 -15.16 -26.16
C LEU A 21 47.89 -14.43 -26.28
N VAL A 22 48.92 -15.18 -26.72
CA VAL A 22 50.25 -14.71 -27.20
C VAL A 22 51.41 -14.82 -26.18
N THR A 23 52.60 -15.11 -26.73
CA THR A 23 53.93 -15.20 -26.08
C THR A 23 54.19 -16.37 -25.13
N LEU A 24 54.10 -17.57 -25.71
CA LEU A 24 54.89 -18.73 -25.31
C LEU A 24 56.37 -18.49 -25.71
N GLU A 25 57.16 -17.87 -24.84
CA GLU A 25 58.62 -17.89 -24.92
C GLU A 25 59.29 -17.91 -23.53
N LYS A 26 60.44 -18.60 -23.47
CA LYS A 26 61.52 -18.38 -22.49
C LYS A 26 61.37 -18.96 -21.07
N SER A 27 61.10 -20.27 -20.96
CA SER A 27 61.78 -21.08 -19.94
C SER A 27 63.10 -21.61 -20.47
N LEU A 28 64.22 -21.09 -19.95
CA LEU A 28 65.56 -21.68 -20.16
C LEU A 28 65.58 -23.09 -19.52
N ASN A 29 66.11 -24.13 -20.16
CA ASN A 29 67.52 -24.33 -20.55
C ASN A 29 68.53 -24.20 -19.39
N ASN A 30 68.36 -25.09 -18.39
CA ASN A 30 69.33 -26.13 -18.03
C ASN A 30 70.85 -25.83 -18.05
N SER A 31 71.53 -25.84 -16.87
CA SER A 31 72.92 -26.37 -16.73
C SER A 31 73.44 -26.47 -15.27
N LYS A 32 74.30 -27.48 -15.02
CA LYS A 32 75.42 -27.62 -14.03
C LYS A 32 75.12 -28.33 -12.67
N ILE A 33 75.49 -29.61 -12.41
CA ILE A 33 76.83 -30.30 -12.21
C ILE A 33 77.42 -29.98 -10.81
N SER A 34 77.89 -30.90 -9.92
CA SER A 34 78.78 -32.10 -10.04
C SER A 34 78.50 -33.15 -8.89
N ASP A 35 78.72 -34.48 -9.01
CA ASP A 35 79.92 -35.36 -8.76
C ASP A 35 80.33 -35.63 -7.27
N PRO A 36 80.97 -36.77 -6.86
CA PRO A 36 82.12 -37.41 -7.55
C PRO A 36 82.40 -38.96 -7.44
N GLU A 37 83.45 -39.37 -8.20
CA GLU A 37 84.44 -40.46 -7.96
C GLU A 37 84.01 -41.95 -8.11
N VAL A 38 84.81 -42.92 -8.59
CA VAL A 38 86.24 -43.06 -9.02
C VAL A 38 86.25 -44.12 -10.17
N THR A 39 86.99 -44.08 -11.30
CA THR A 39 88.42 -44.45 -11.47
C THR A 39 88.78 -44.55 -12.97
N LYS A 40 89.80 -43.78 -13.43
CA LYS A 40 90.91 -44.07 -14.40
C LYS A 40 90.65 -44.98 -15.65
N LEU A 41 91.35 -44.86 -16.79
CA LEU A 41 92.62 -44.19 -17.12
C LEU A 41 92.71 -43.86 -18.63
N ASP A 42 93.31 -42.71 -18.90
CA ASP A 42 94.00 -42.18 -20.09
C ASP A 42 94.21 -42.99 -21.40
N THR A 43 94.35 -42.18 -22.46
CA THR A 43 95.19 -42.34 -23.68
C THR A 43 94.64 -43.05 -24.93
N ASN A 44 94.50 -42.23 -25.97
CA ASN A 44 94.78 -42.48 -27.39
C ASN A 44 95.27 -43.90 -27.76
N THR A 45 94.49 -44.63 -28.56
CA THR A 45 94.96 -45.66 -29.51
C THR A 45 93.87 -45.86 -30.59
N SER A 46 94.29 -46.30 -31.78
CA SER A 46 93.44 -46.63 -32.93
C SER A 46 92.33 -47.63 -32.62
N VAL A 47 91.25 -47.63 -33.43
CA VAL A 47 90.89 -48.75 -34.33
C VAL A 47 89.59 -48.42 -35.09
N ASP A 48 89.49 -48.92 -36.32
CA ASP A 48 88.25 -49.04 -37.09
C ASP A 48 87.21 -49.93 -36.37
N ASP A 49 86.29 -49.34 -35.60
CA ASP A 49 85.20 -50.12 -34.99
C ASP A 49 83.84 -49.37 -34.98
N TRP A 50 83.33 -49.11 -36.18
CA TRP A 50 81.89 -49.37 -36.39
C TRP A 50 81.72 -50.88 -36.19
N SER A 51 81.16 -51.30 -35.06
CA SER A 51 81.21 -52.70 -34.62
C SER A 51 80.85 -53.66 -35.77
N PHE A 52 81.67 -54.70 -35.95
CA PHE A 52 81.45 -55.70 -37.00
C PHE A 52 80.01 -56.20 -37.02
N ALA A 53 79.44 -56.44 -35.83
CA ALA A 53 78.03 -56.80 -35.67
C ALA A 53 77.06 -55.84 -36.39
N THR A 54 77.25 -54.52 -36.31
CA THR A 54 76.34 -53.53 -36.95
C THR A 54 76.52 -53.45 -38.46
N LYS A 55 77.76 -53.58 -38.97
CA LYS A 55 78.03 -53.62 -40.41
C LYS A 55 77.56 -54.94 -41.03
N GLU A 56 77.81 -56.05 -40.35
CA GLU A 56 77.38 -57.40 -40.77
C GLU A 56 75.86 -57.57 -40.63
N LEU A 57 75.20 -56.97 -39.62
CA LEU A 57 73.73 -56.90 -39.56
C LEU A 57 73.10 -56.00 -40.64
N LEU A 58 73.89 -55.13 -41.29
CA LEU A 58 73.42 -54.28 -42.39
C LEU A 58 73.66 -54.92 -43.77
N ASP A 59 74.75 -55.70 -43.90
CA ASP A 59 75.14 -56.39 -45.15
C ASP A 59 74.57 -57.82 -45.27
N ALA A 60 74.37 -58.52 -44.14
CA ALA A 60 73.62 -59.78 -44.07
C ALA A 60 72.10 -59.59 -44.09
N LEU A 61 71.62 -58.34 -44.26
CA LEU A 61 70.20 -58.02 -44.27
C LEU A 61 69.62 -58.27 -45.68
N PRO A 62 68.80 -59.31 -45.91
CA PRO A 62 68.30 -59.62 -47.24
C PRO A 62 67.47 -58.44 -47.78
N GLN A 63 68.00 -57.79 -48.83
CA GLN A 63 67.62 -56.49 -49.41
C GLN A 63 66.12 -56.30 -49.76
N ARG A 64 65.31 -57.36 -49.67
CA ARG A 64 63.85 -57.34 -49.85
C ARG A 64 63.11 -56.95 -48.57
N TRP A 65 63.62 -57.29 -47.39
CA TRP A 65 62.96 -57.04 -46.10
C TRP A 65 63.11 -55.59 -45.61
N THR A 66 64.23 -54.94 -45.88
CA THR A 66 64.38 -53.48 -45.66
C THR A 66 63.39 -52.67 -46.48
N ARG A 67 63.16 -53.05 -47.73
CA ARG A 67 62.10 -52.47 -48.57
C ARG A 67 60.71 -52.73 -47.98
N GLY A 68 60.44 -53.95 -47.51
CA GLY A 68 59.19 -54.28 -46.81
C GLY A 68 58.95 -53.41 -45.57
N LEU A 69 59.96 -53.28 -44.70
CA LEU A 69 59.91 -52.44 -43.49
C LEU A 69 59.71 -50.95 -43.82
N LEU A 70 60.41 -50.45 -44.84
CA LEU A 70 60.32 -49.06 -45.28
C LEU A 70 58.95 -48.74 -45.90
N TYR A 71 58.39 -49.63 -46.73
CA TYR A 71 57.03 -49.48 -47.24
C TYR A 71 55.98 -49.60 -46.13
N LEU A 72 56.17 -50.48 -45.14
CA LEU A 72 55.30 -50.60 -43.97
C LEU A 72 55.27 -49.29 -43.17
N LEU A 73 56.43 -48.68 -42.93
CA LEU A 73 56.54 -47.37 -42.26
C LEU A 73 55.81 -46.27 -43.04
N ILE A 74 56.02 -46.20 -44.37
CA ILE A 74 55.38 -45.20 -45.24
C ILE A 74 53.85 -45.40 -45.26
N ILE A 75 53.37 -46.65 -45.34
CA ILE A 75 51.95 -46.99 -45.30
C ILE A 75 51.35 -46.65 -43.93
N PHE A 76 52.04 -46.92 -42.83
CA PHE A 76 51.60 -46.57 -41.49
C PHE A 76 51.40 -45.06 -41.34
N VAL A 77 52.36 -44.25 -41.80
CA VAL A 77 52.26 -42.77 -41.79
C VAL A 77 51.15 -42.28 -42.73
N ALA A 78 51.03 -42.88 -43.93
CA ALA A 78 50.00 -42.52 -44.92
C ALA A 78 48.58 -42.88 -44.48
N ILE A 79 48.40 -43.81 -43.53
CA ILE A 79 47.10 -44.13 -42.93
C ILE A 79 46.87 -43.30 -41.66
N ALA A 80 47.87 -43.17 -40.79
CA ALA A 80 47.75 -42.50 -39.50
C ALA A 80 47.47 -40.98 -39.64
N LEU A 81 48.08 -40.30 -40.62
CA LEU A 81 47.89 -38.85 -40.80
C LEU A 81 46.46 -38.48 -41.26
N PRO A 82 45.87 -39.10 -42.30
CA PRO A 82 44.46 -38.89 -42.63
C PRO A 82 43.52 -39.26 -41.47
N TRP A 83 43.82 -40.35 -40.74
CA TRP A 83 43.01 -40.79 -39.61
C TRP A 83 43.02 -39.78 -38.46
N GLY A 84 44.18 -39.17 -38.17
CA GLY A 84 44.31 -38.10 -37.20
C GLY A 84 43.55 -36.83 -37.59
N MET A 85 43.61 -36.41 -38.86
CA MET A 85 42.85 -35.25 -39.35
C MET A 85 41.33 -35.47 -39.34
N PHE A 86 40.86 -36.71 -39.49
CA PHE A 86 39.42 -37.01 -39.46
C PHE A 86 38.84 -37.13 -38.04
N SER A 87 39.68 -37.23 -37.02
CA SER A 87 39.28 -37.33 -35.61
C SER A 87 38.88 -35.96 -35.04
N LYS A 88 37.66 -35.51 -35.35
CA LYS A 88 37.02 -34.43 -34.57
C LYS A 88 36.68 -34.95 -33.18
N VAL A 89 37.36 -34.40 -32.18
CA VAL A 89 36.97 -34.54 -30.77
C VAL A 89 35.81 -33.58 -30.52
N ASP A 90 34.58 -34.10 -30.50
CA ASP A 90 33.41 -33.31 -30.14
C ASP A 90 33.45 -32.99 -28.63
N GLU A 91 33.92 -31.78 -28.33
CA GLU A 91 34.00 -31.25 -26.97
C GLU A 91 32.60 -30.89 -26.46
N THR A 92 31.87 -31.94 -26.06
CA THR A 92 30.52 -31.85 -25.48
C THR A 92 30.58 -31.30 -24.06
N GLY A 93 30.73 -29.98 -23.95
CA GLY A 93 30.64 -29.24 -22.70
C GLY A 93 29.29 -29.44 -22.02
N THR A 94 29.24 -30.34 -21.04
CA THR A 94 28.03 -30.63 -20.25
C THR A 94 27.77 -29.52 -19.23
N ALA A 95 27.28 -28.38 -19.70
CA ALA A 95 26.84 -27.28 -18.85
C ALA A 95 25.62 -27.72 -18.00
N ARG A 96 25.85 -28.00 -16.71
CA ARG A 96 24.79 -28.38 -15.76
C ARG A 96 23.98 -27.15 -15.34
N GLY A 97 23.10 -26.68 -16.23
CA GLY A 97 22.16 -25.61 -15.95
C GLY A 97 21.06 -26.03 -14.94
N ARG A 98 20.66 -25.09 -14.07
CA ARG A 98 19.42 -25.20 -13.29
C ARG A 98 18.33 -24.43 -14.03
N LEU A 99 17.19 -25.07 -14.27
CA LEU A 99 16.01 -24.39 -14.81
C LEU A 99 15.38 -23.54 -13.69
N GLU A 100 15.41 -22.23 -13.87
CA GLU A 100 14.69 -21.27 -13.03
C GLU A 100 13.59 -20.60 -13.87
N PRO A 101 12.40 -20.35 -13.31
CA PRO A 101 11.33 -19.65 -14.02
C PRO A 101 11.79 -18.23 -14.37
N GLN A 102 11.54 -17.80 -15.62
CA GLN A 102 12.10 -16.55 -16.15
C GLN A 102 11.64 -15.28 -15.39
N ASP A 103 10.42 -15.29 -14.85
CA ASP A 103 9.86 -14.22 -13.99
C ASP A 103 10.02 -14.48 -12.47
N GLY A 104 10.76 -15.53 -12.09
CA GLY A 104 10.93 -15.92 -10.69
C GLY A 104 9.68 -16.59 -10.07
N THR A 105 9.68 -16.76 -8.75
CA THR A 105 8.55 -17.33 -7.99
C THR A 105 7.92 -16.27 -7.09
N LEU A 106 6.71 -15.83 -7.44
CA LEU A 106 5.94 -14.91 -6.61
C LEU A 106 5.22 -15.68 -5.49
N LYS A 107 5.56 -15.39 -4.23
CA LYS A 107 4.80 -15.86 -3.07
C LYS A 107 3.61 -14.92 -2.84
N GLN A 108 2.41 -15.40 -3.17
CA GLN A 108 1.17 -14.64 -2.94
C GLN A 108 0.77 -14.68 -1.46
N GLU A 109 1.28 -13.74 -0.67
CA GLU A 109 0.81 -13.54 0.71
C GLU A 109 -0.42 -12.64 0.73
N LEU A 110 -1.47 -13.03 1.47
CA LEU A 110 -2.66 -12.19 1.64
C LEU A 110 -2.35 -11.06 2.62
N ASN A 111 -1.90 -9.94 2.07
CA ASN A 111 -1.64 -8.73 2.82
C ASN A 111 -2.96 -8.03 3.23
N LEU A 112 -3.59 -8.54 4.29
CA LEU A 112 -4.86 -8.02 4.85
C LEU A 112 -4.73 -6.62 5.53
N THR A 113 -3.59 -5.94 5.40
CA THR A 113 -3.32 -4.63 6.01
C THR A 113 -4.24 -3.50 5.52
N PHE A 114 -4.94 -3.67 4.39
CA PHE A 114 -5.63 -2.57 3.69
C PHE A 114 -7.17 -2.59 3.70
N THR A 115 -7.80 -2.84 4.86
CA THR A 115 -9.15 -2.32 5.14
C THR A 115 -9.22 -1.75 6.55
N ALA A 116 -9.64 -0.48 6.64
CA ALA A 116 -9.45 0.38 7.79
C ALA A 116 -10.01 -0.15 9.13
N ALA A 117 -9.27 0.16 10.20
CA ALA A 117 -9.66 0.08 11.61
C ALA A 117 -10.00 -1.31 12.17
N THR A 118 -9.03 -1.89 12.87
CA THR A 118 -9.27 -2.60 14.14
C THR A 118 -10.24 -3.78 14.08
N VAL A 119 -10.06 -4.66 13.10
CA VAL A 119 -10.37 -6.09 13.34
C VAL A 119 -9.12 -6.73 13.92
N ASN A 120 -9.00 -6.63 15.24
CA ASN A 120 -7.94 -7.29 16.00
C ASN A 120 -7.91 -8.78 15.64
N SER A 121 -6.72 -9.30 15.29
CA SER A 121 -6.47 -10.73 15.09
C SER A 121 -7.31 -11.40 13.99
N GLN A 122 -7.33 -10.82 12.78
CA GLN A 122 -8.04 -11.44 11.65
C GLN A 122 -7.27 -12.62 11.02
N THR A 123 -7.21 -13.74 11.73
CA THR A 123 -6.94 -15.06 11.13
C THR A 123 -8.12 -15.39 10.22
N ALA A 124 -8.03 -15.02 8.94
CA ALA A 124 -9.11 -15.26 7.98
C ALA A 124 -9.22 -16.76 7.68
N LYS A 125 -10.39 -17.34 7.95
CA LYS A 125 -10.67 -18.74 7.63
C LYS A 125 -10.93 -18.88 6.13
N VAL A 126 -10.25 -19.83 5.49
CA VAL A 126 -10.50 -20.19 4.10
C VAL A 126 -11.84 -20.94 4.01
N GLU A 127 -12.75 -20.44 3.19
CA GLU A 127 -14.04 -21.07 2.87
C GLU A 127 -13.87 -22.05 1.70
N LYS A 128 -13.05 -21.69 0.70
CA LYS A 128 -12.79 -22.53 -0.47
C LYS A 128 -11.43 -22.25 -1.12
N VAL A 129 -10.83 -23.30 -1.69
CA VAL A 129 -9.62 -23.22 -2.54
C VAL A 129 -10.02 -23.73 -3.92
N TYR A 130 -9.63 -23.01 -4.97
CA TYR A 130 -10.05 -23.28 -6.35
C TYR A 130 -8.95 -23.92 -7.22
N VAL A 131 -7.69 -23.84 -6.78
CA VAL A 131 -6.51 -24.29 -7.54
C VAL A 131 -5.76 -25.42 -6.84
N LYS A 132 -5.00 -26.20 -7.62
CA LYS A 132 -4.12 -27.27 -7.16
C LYS A 132 -2.68 -26.99 -7.57
N GLU A 133 -1.74 -27.71 -6.96
CA GLU A 133 -0.32 -27.63 -7.31
C GLU A 133 -0.09 -28.03 -8.77
N GLY A 134 0.55 -27.15 -9.55
CA GLY A 134 0.83 -27.36 -10.97
C GLY A 134 -0.24 -26.83 -11.94
N ASP A 135 -1.37 -26.31 -11.44
CA ASP A 135 -2.36 -25.64 -12.29
C ASP A 135 -1.77 -24.34 -12.89
N LYS A 136 -2.14 -24.06 -14.15
CA LYS A 136 -1.84 -22.77 -14.79
C LYS A 136 -2.91 -21.75 -14.40
N ILE A 137 -2.49 -20.59 -13.92
CA ILE A 137 -3.35 -19.48 -13.50
C ILE A 137 -3.02 -18.21 -14.28
N GLU A 138 -4.00 -17.35 -14.48
CA GLU A 138 -3.84 -16.02 -15.06
C GLU A 138 -4.01 -14.91 -14.00
N ALA A 139 -3.58 -13.70 -14.33
CA ALA A 139 -3.63 -12.57 -13.41
C ALA A 139 -5.07 -12.10 -13.19
N GLY A 140 -5.57 -12.28 -11.97
CA GLY A 140 -6.95 -11.95 -11.58
C GLY A 140 -7.82 -13.16 -11.23
N ASP A 141 -7.30 -14.38 -11.42
CA ASP A 141 -8.01 -15.62 -11.03
C ASP A 141 -8.23 -15.72 -9.52
N ILE A 142 -9.41 -16.21 -9.14
CA ILE A 142 -9.77 -16.43 -7.73
C ILE A 142 -9.12 -17.73 -7.25
N LEU A 143 -7.97 -17.60 -6.58
CA LEU A 143 -7.22 -18.74 -6.03
C LEU A 143 -7.91 -19.33 -4.78
N ILE A 144 -8.33 -18.45 -3.86
CA ILE A 144 -8.98 -18.78 -2.59
C ILE A 144 -10.12 -17.80 -2.28
N GLU A 145 -11.09 -18.28 -1.51
CA GLU A 145 -12.21 -17.50 -0.98
C GLU A 145 -12.21 -17.60 0.54
N LEU A 146 -12.36 -16.46 1.21
CA LEU A 146 -12.34 -16.33 2.67
C LEU A 146 -13.76 -16.24 3.22
N GLU A 147 -13.98 -16.79 4.42
CA GLU A 147 -15.29 -16.78 5.07
C GLU A 147 -15.78 -15.35 5.31
N SER A 148 -16.73 -14.91 4.48
CA SER A 148 -17.18 -13.51 4.45
C SER A 148 -18.34 -13.20 5.40
N ARG A 149 -18.93 -14.22 6.05
CA ARG A 149 -20.05 -14.09 7.01
C ARG A 149 -19.85 -13.02 8.08
N PRO A 150 -18.78 -13.03 8.92
CA PRO A 150 -18.61 -12.04 9.98
C PRO A 150 -18.46 -10.60 9.44
N ILE A 151 -17.93 -10.42 8.23
CA ILE A 151 -17.82 -9.12 7.57
C ILE A 151 -19.20 -8.65 7.10
N ARG A 152 -20.00 -9.53 6.47
CA ARG A 152 -21.38 -9.23 6.04
C ARG A 152 -22.28 -8.88 7.22
N ASP A 153 -22.22 -9.64 8.31
CA ASP A 153 -23.00 -9.39 9.53
C ASP A 153 -22.61 -8.05 10.16
N ARG A 154 -21.31 -7.73 10.19
CA ARG A 154 -20.82 -6.44 10.68
C ARG A 154 -21.26 -5.27 9.79
N LEU A 155 -21.26 -5.43 8.46
CA LEU A 155 -21.80 -4.43 7.53
C LEU A 155 -23.31 -4.23 7.71
N ALA A 156 -24.08 -5.31 7.90
CA ALA A 156 -25.51 -5.22 8.21
C ALA A 156 -25.76 -4.47 9.52
N GLN A 157 -25.01 -4.79 10.57
CA GLN A 157 -25.08 -4.07 11.86
C GLN A 157 -24.75 -2.58 11.71
N LEU A 158 -23.70 -2.22 10.95
CA LEU A 158 -23.33 -0.83 10.68
C LEU A 158 -24.43 -0.09 9.91
N ASN A 159 -25.05 -0.72 8.91
CA ASN A 159 -26.16 -0.13 8.16
C ASN A 159 -27.39 0.12 9.04
N ILE A 160 -27.76 -0.84 9.91
CA ILE A 160 -28.84 -0.66 10.89
C ILE A 160 -28.53 0.49 11.85
N GLN A 161 -27.28 0.59 12.32
CA GLN A 161 -26.84 1.69 13.18
C GLN A 161 -26.91 3.05 12.46
N LEU A 162 -26.48 3.12 11.19
CA LEU A 162 -26.53 4.33 10.37
C LEU A 162 -27.98 4.79 10.14
N GLN A 163 -28.89 3.87 9.78
CA GLN A 163 -30.32 4.16 9.63
C GLN A 163 -30.94 4.63 10.96
N SER A 164 -30.57 4.01 12.08
CA SER A 164 -31.01 4.44 13.41
C SER A 164 -30.57 5.87 13.75
N GLN A 165 -29.34 6.25 13.37
CA GLN A 165 -28.85 7.63 13.55
C GLN A 165 -29.56 8.63 12.63
N GLN A 166 -29.82 8.28 11.37
CA GLN A 166 -30.60 9.12 10.46
C GLN A 166 -32.03 9.35 10.99
N ASN A 167 -32.69 8.31 11.50
CA ASN A 167 -34.01 8.42 12.13
C ASN A 167 -33.99 9.30 13.39
N ARG A 168 -32.92 9.23 14.20
CA ARG A 168 -32.72 10.12 15.36
C ARG A 168 -32.57 11.58 14.94
N LEU A 169 -31.79 11.86 13.90
CA LEU A 169 -31.64 13.22 13.34
C LEU A 169 -32.98 13.77 12.83
N GLY A 170 -33.74 12.98 12.07
CA GLY A 170 -35.07 13.36 11.59
C GLY A 170 -36.04 13.69 12.74
N LYS A 171 -36.04 12.89 13.80
CA LYS A 171 -36.84 13.16 15.01
C LYS A 171 -36.43 14.44 15.72
N ILE A 172 -35.13 14.72 15.84
CA ILE A 172 -34.62 15.95 16.49
C ILE A 172 -35.04 17.20 15.69
N GLU A 173 -34.94 17.17 14.37
CA GLU A 173 -35.34 18.32 13.53
C GLU A 173 -36.87 18.56 13.59
N GLN A 174 -37.67 17.49 13.65
CA GLN A 174 -39.13 17.60 13.90
C GLN A 174 -39.43 18.22 15.27
N GLN A 175 -38.76 17.77 16.34
CA GLN A 175 -38.93 18.32 17.69
C GLN A 175 -38.52 19.80 17.78
N LYS A 176 -37.43 20.18 17.11
CA LYS A 176 -36.98 21.57 16.97
C LYS A 176 -38.01 22.43 16.22
N GLY A 177 -38.61 21.91 15.15
CA GLY A 177 -39.70 22.58 14.42
C GLY A 177 -40.95 22.80 15.28
N GLN A 178 -41.34 21.80 16.07
CA GLN A 178 -42.44 21.92 17.04
C GLN A 178 -42.13 22.98 18.11
N LEU A 179 -40.97 22.90 18.76
CA LEU A 179 -40.57 23.86 19.80
C LEU A 179 -40.48 25.31 19.27
N ALA A 180 -39.98 25.50 18.06
CA ALA A 180 -39.93 26.83 17.43
C ALA A 180 -41.32 27.35 17.02
N THR A 181 -42.32 26.48 16.87
CA THR A 181 -43.71 26.87 16.61
C THR A 181 -44.44 27.18 17.91
N GLU A 182 -44.18 26.39 18.96
CA GLU A 182 -44.69 26.61 20.31
C GLU A 182 -44.20 27.96 20.86
N LEU A 183 -42.89 28.23 20.82
CA LEU A 183 -42.31 29.47 21.33
C LEU A 183 -42.92 30.72 20.66
N ARG A 184 -43.04 30.72 19.33
CA ARG A 184 -43.70 31.82 18.58
C ARG A 184 -45.20 31.94 18.87
N THR A 185 -45.83 30.87 19.34
CA THR A 185 -47.25 30.88 19.72
C THR A 185 -47.40 31.42 21.15
N GLN A 186 -46.51 31.02 22.06
CA GLN A 186 -46.42 31.57 23.41
C GLN A 186 -46.08 33.07 23.39
N GLU A 187 -45.14 33.52 22.56
CA GLU A 187 -44.83 34.94 22.38
C GLU A 187 -46.05 35.74 21.90
N ARG A 188 -46.78 35.24 20.89
CA ARG A 188 -48.02 35.87 20.41
C ARG A 188 -49.13 35.85 21.45
N GLN A 189 -49.28 34.77 22.22
CA GLN A 189 -50.24 34.70 23.32
C GLN A 189 -49.89 35.71 24.42
N ASN A 190 -48.62 35.84 24.80
CA ASN A 190 -48.16 36.83 25.78
C ASN A 190 -48.42 38.26 25.28
N GLN A 191 -48.11 38.57 24.02
CA GLN A 191 -48.42 39.86 23.40
C GLN A 191 -49.92 40.13 23.32
N SER A 192 -50.74 39.13 22.99
CA SER A 192 -52.20 39.26 22.97
C SER A 192 -52.75 39.53 24.37
N GLN A 193 -52.24 38.84 25.40
CA GLN A 193 -52.64 39.05 26.79
C GLN A 193 -52.25 40.44 27.29
N THR A 194 -51.05 40.95 26.97
CA THR A 194 -50.67 42.32 27.36
C THR A 194 -51.54 43.37 26.67
N LEU A 195 -51.82 43.20 25.36
CA LEU A 195 -52.75 44.08 24.63
C LEU A 195 -54.17 44.03 25.21
N GLU A 196 -54.69 42.84 25.56
CA GLU A 196 -56.00 42.68 26.19
C GLU A 196 -56.05 43.37 27.57
N LYS A 197 -54.99 43.24 28.37
CA LYS A 197 -54.89 43.93 29.67
C LYS A 197 -54.79 45.44 29.52
N VAL A 198 -54.07 45.94 28.52
CA VAL A 198 -54.04 47.38 28.18
C VAL A 198 -55.44 47.86 27.77
N ALA A 199 -56.16 47.10 26.94
CA ALA A 199 -57.53 47.43 26.55
C ALA A 199 -58.50 47.42 27.74
N GLN A 200 -58.39 46.46 28.66
CA GLN A 200 -59.17 46.42 29.92
C GLN A 200 -58.90 47.65 30.80
N VAL A 201 -57.63 48.05 30.94
CA VAL A 201 -57.26 49.27 31.69
C VAL A 201 -57.80 50.52 31.01
N GLU A 202 -57.75 50.60 29.69
CA GLU A 202 -58.23 51.78 28.95
C GLU A 202 -59.77 51.89 28.97
N GLN A 203 -60.49 50.75 28.90
CA GLN A 203 -61.93 50.71 29.17
C GLN A 203 -62.27 51.17 30.59
N ALA A 204 -61.52 50.70 31.60
CA ALA A 204 -61.72 51.13 32.99
C ALA A 204 -61.47 52.64 33.16
N ARG A 205 -60.46 53.21 32.49
CA ARG A 205 -60.20 54.66 32.47
C ARG A 205 -61.31 55.44 31.78
N GLY A 206 -61.79 55.00 30.62
CA GLY A 206 -62.91 55.62 29.92
C GLY A 206 -64.19 55.63 30.76
N ASN A 207 -64.49 54.50 31.40
CA ASN A 207 -65.63 54.37 32.32
C ASN A 207 -65.50 55.30 33.54
N PHE A 208 -64.31 55.36 34.16
CA PHE A 208 -64.05 56.27 35.27
C PHE A 208 -64.16 57.74 34.87
N HIS A 209 -63.60 58.12 33.72
CA HIS A 209 -63.69 59.48 33.18
C HIS A 209 -65.14 59.87 32.88
N SER A 210 -65.93 58.99 32.27
CA SER A 210 -67.37 59.19 32.03
C SER A 210 -68.16 59.38 33.33
N LEU A 211 -67.89 58.54 34.34
CA LEU A 211 -68.53 58.64 35.65
C LEU A 211 -68.18 59.95 36.36
N ASN A 212 -66.90 60.36 36.32
CA ASN A 212 -66.44 61.62 36.90
C ASN A 212 -67.06 62.84 36.20
N THR A 213 -67.14 62.83 34.87
CA THR A 213 -67.81 63.89 34.08
C THR A 213 -69.31 63.95 34.39
N THR A 214 -69.97 62.80 34.54
CA THR A 214 -71.39 62.72 34.91
C THR A 214 -71.63 63.21 36.33
N TYR A 215 -70.74 62.91 37.27
CA TYR A 215 -70.83 63.40 38.66
C TYR A 215 -70.66 64.93 38.72
N ASN A 216 -69.65 65.47 38.05
CA ASN A 216 -69.42 66.92 37.98
C ASN A 216 -70.62 67.65 37.33
N LEU A 217 -71.14 67.10 36.22
CA LEU A 217 -72.35 67.64 35.57
C LEU A 217 -73.57 67.59 36.50
N GLN A 218 -73.74 66.51 37.26
CA GLN A 218 -74.82 66.38 38.24
C GLN A 218 -74.69 67.40 39.39
N GLU A 219 -73.47 67.71 39.83
CA GLU A 219 -73.20 68.76 40.82
C GLU A 219 -73.56 70.15 40.26
N GLU A 220 -73.11 70.48 39.05
CA GLU A 220 -73.45 71.73 38.36
C GLU A 220 -74.96 71.88 38.13
N GLU A 221 -75.66 70.84 37.68
CA GLU A 221 -77.11 70.81 37.53
C GLU A 221 -77.83 71.05 38.86
N LYS A 222 -77.33 70.48 39.97
CA LYS A 222 -77.91 70.67 41.30
C LYS A 222 -77.69 72.08 41.83
N LEU A 223 -76.51 72.66 41.62
CA LEU A 223 -76.24 74.06 41.95
C LEU A 223 -77.14 75.02 41.15
N ALA A 224 -77.33 74.76 39.85
CA ALA A 224 -78.24 75.53 39.00
C ALA A 224 -79.71 75.43 39.48
N GLN A 225 -80.18 74.23 39.85
CA GLN A 225 -81.52 74.03 40.43
C GLN A 225 -81.70 74.80 41.75
N VAL A 226 -80.69 74.83 42.62
CA VAL A 226 -80.71 75.60 43.88
C VAL A 226 -80.73 77.10 43.61
N HIS A 227 -79.88 77.61 42.72
CA HIS A 227 -79.89 79.03 42.34
C HIS A 227 -81.23 79.45 41.73
N GLN A 228 -81.82 78.62 40.86
CA GLN A 228 -83.15 78.90 40.29
C GLN A 228 -84.23 78.93 41.38
N ALA A 229 -84.21 77.99 42.33
CA ALA A 229 -85.15 77.98 43.46
C ALA A 229 -84.98 79.21 44.36
N GLN A 230 -83.76 79.65 44.62
CA GLN A 230 -83.46 80.87 45.38
C GLN A 230 -83.95 82.13 44.65
N GLN A 231 -83.67 82.27 43.35
CA GLN A 231 -84.15 83.37 42.53
C GLN A 231 -85.68 83.43 42.48
N ASN A 232 -86.35 82.28 42.35
CA ASN A 232 -87.81 82.19 42.41
C ASN A 232 -88.35 82.63 43.78
N LEU A 233 -87.71 82.23 44.88
CA LEU A 233 -88.09 82.62 46.23
C LEU A 233 -87.85 84.12 46.49
N GLU A 234 -86.78 84.69 45.97
CA GLU A 234 -86.57 86.15 45.96
C GLU A 234 -87.63 86.89 45.15
N ALA A 235 -87.97 86.39 43.95
CA ALA A 235 -89.02 86.97 43.12
C ALA A 235 -90.37 86.96 43.85
N LEU A 236 -90.74 85.83 44.47
CA LEU A 236 -91.95 85.70 45.30
C LEU A 236 -91.95 86.67 46.50
N ARG A 237 -90.82 86.84 47.19
CA ARG A 237 -90.68 87.84 48.27
C ARG A 237 -90.84 89.27 47.75
N ARG A 238 -90.27 89.59 46.58
CA ARG A 238 -90.43 90.91 45.95
C ARG A 238 -91.90 91.17 45.56
N THR A 239 -92.63 90.16 45.07
CA THR A 239 -94.06 90.32 44.76
C THR A 239 -94.94 90.44 46.00
N LEU A 240 -94.63 89.72 47.08
CA LEU A 240 -95.40 89.78 48.34
C LEU A 240 -95.19 91.10 49.10
N ASN A 241 -94.00 91.71 49.03
CA ASN A 241 -93.73 93.03 49.60
C ASN A 241 -94.31 94.20 48.77
N LEU A 242 -95.05 93.91 47.68
CA LEU A 242 -95.71 94.89 46.81
C LEU A 242 -97.25 94.78 46.85
N GLN A 243 -97.80 94.05 47.84
CA GLN A 243 -99.22 94.02 48.20
C GLN A 243 -99.46 94.66 49.56
#